data_AF-A0A843H3S2-F1
#
_entry.id   AF-A0A843H3S2-F1
#
_cell.length_a   1.000
_cell.length_b   1.000
_cell.length_c   1.000
_cell.angle_alpha   90.00
_cell.angle_beta   90.00
_cell.angle_gamma   90.00
#
_symmetry.space_group_name_H-M   'P 1'
#
loop_
_entity.id
_entity.type
_entity.pdbx_description
1 polymer ?
#
loop_
_entity_poly.entity_id
_entity_poly.type
_entity_poly.pdbx_seq_one_letter_code
_entity_poly.pdbx_strand_id
1 'polypeptide(L)'
;MNEKNLRTPTSEEAREMQRKGAEKRKENNAKKKLMSQIYAEFLEKEYNVRQGDKERKLTGAELVNECMKKIIARGDSSSVSLMREVREGTEGSKVQLSGNVSTTLQTTEEMKAEFKELMGIKD
;
A
#
# COMPACT_ATOMS: atom_id res chain seq x y z
N MET A 1 -13.08 -35.80 21.24
CA MET A 1 -13.50 -34.39 21.11
C MET A 1 -13.29 -33.70 22.44
N ASN A 2 -12.84 -32.44 22.47
CA ASN A 2 -12.50 -31.74 23.70
C ASN A 2 -13.80 -31.22 24.37
N GLU A 3 -14.27 -31.90 25.42
CA GLU A 3 -15.57 -31.66 26.08
C GLU A 3 -15.76 -30.22 26.58
N LYS A 4 -14.67 -29.48 26.79
CA LYS A 4 -14.69 -28.06 27.20
C LYS A 4 -15.33 -27.12 26.18
N ASN A 5 -15.35 -27.46 24.88
CA ASN A 5 -15.94 -26.61 23.84
C ASN A 5 -17.45 -26.82 23.65
N LEU A 6 -18.05 -27.82 24.31
CA LEU A 6 -19.49 -28.13 24.24
C LEU A 6 -20.27 -27.57 25.43
N ARG A 7 -19.60 -26.97 26.42
CA ARG A 7 -20.27 -26.36 27.57
C ARG A 7 -20.91 -25.04 27.16
N THR A 8 -22.23 -24.94 27.26
CA THR A 8 -22.95 -23.67 27.18
C THR A 8 -22.60 -22.84 28.42
N PRO A 9 -22.00 -21.65 28.27
CA PRO A 9 -21.70 -20.80 29.41
C PRO A 9 -23.00 -20.36 30.11
N THR A 10 -22.94 -20.17 31.42
CA THR A 10 -24.06 -19.60 32.17
C THR A 10 -24.30 -18.14 31.74
N SER A 11 -25.47 -17.58 32.06
CA SER A 11 -25.81 -16.20 31.69
C SER A 11 -24.81 -15.17 32.26
N GLU A 12 -24.27 -15.42 33.44
CA GLU A 12 -23.23 -14.60 34.07
C GLU A 12 -21.86 -14.78 33.40
N GLU A 13 -21.45 -16.01 33.11
CA GLU A 13 -20.20 -16.29 32.39
C GLU A 13 -20.21 -15.68 30.99
N ALA A 14 -21.34 -15.73 30.29
CA ALA A 14 -21.53 -15.09 28.99
C ALA A 14 -21.41 -13.56 29.08
N ARG A 15 -22.00 -12.93 30.11
CA ARG A 15 -21.88 -11.49 30.36
C ARG A 15 -20.45 -11.08 30.67
N GLU A 16 -19.74 -11.86 31.47
CA GLU A 16 -18.35 -11.58 31.82
C GLU A 16 -17.42 -11.72 30.60
N MET A 17 -17.61 -12.76 29.79
CA MET A 17 -16.87 -12.92 28.52
C MET A 17 -17.15 -11.80 27.53
N GLN A 18 -18.41 -11.35 27.42
CA GLN A 18 -18.78 -10.20 26.59
C GLN A 18 -18.10 -8.92 27.09
N ARG A 19 -18.06 -8.69 28.40
CA ARG A 19 -17.41 -7.52 29.00
C ARG A 19 -15.90 -7.51 28.72
N LYS A 20 -15.23 -8.63 28.96
CA LYS A 20 -13.79 -8.83 28.65
C LYS A 20 -13.51 -8.65 27.16
N GLY A 21 -14.39 -9.16 26.30
CA GLY A 21 -14.29 -8.98 24.85
C GLY A 21 -14.44 -7.51 24.42
N ALA A 22 -15.37 -6.78 25.02
CA ALA A 22 -15.59 -5.36 24.74
C ALA A 22 -14.40 -4.50 25.19
N GLU A 23 -13.85 -4.76 26.37
CA GLU A 23 -12.65 -4.09 26.89
C GLU A 23 -11.45 -4.30 25.96
N LYS A 24 -11.17 -5.56 25.57
CA LYS A 24 -10.08 -5.89 24.64
C LYS A 24 -10.27 -5.24 23.27
N ARG A 25 -11.51 -5.18 22.77
CA ARG A 25 -11.82 -4.47 21.51
C ARG A 25 -11.55 -2.97 21.63
N LYS A 26 -11.95 -2.34 22.74
CA LYS A 26 -11.69 -0.91 22.99
C LYS A 26 -10.19 -0.63 23.03
N GLU A 27 -9.43 -1.45 23.75
CA GLU A 27 -7.97 -1.33 23.82
C GLU A 27 -7.33 -1.47 22.44
N ASN A 28 -7.74 -2.48 21.66
CA ASN A 28 -7.26 -2.68 20.29
C ASN A 28 -7.60 -1.50 19.38
N ASN A 29 -8.80 -0.93 19.50
CA ASN A 29 -9.20 0.24 18.72
C ASN A 29 -8.40 1.48 19.11
N ALA A 30 -8.11 1.67 20.41
CA ALA A 30 -7.25 2.74 20.89
C ALA A 30 -5.82 2.61 20.35
N LYS A 31 -5.25 1.39 20.38
CA LYS A 31 -3.93 1.09 19.80
C LYS A 31 -3.90 1.37 18.29
N LYS A 32 -4.93 0.97 17.56
CA LYS A 32 -5.06 1.26 16.11
C LYS A 32 -5.12 2.76 15.84
N LYS A 33 -5.89 3.51 16.65
CA LYS A 33 -5.96 4.98 16.54
C LYS A 33 -4.61 5.62 16.81
N LEU A 34 -3.91 5.19 17.86
CA LEU A 34 -2.57 5.66 18.19
C LEU A 34 -1.58 5.36 17.05
N MET A 35 -1.60 4.15 16.47
CA MET A 35 -0.77 3.84 15.31
C MET A 35 -1.11 4.70 14.10
N SER A 36 -2.40 4.98 13.87
CA SER A 36 -2.82 5.86 12.78
C SER A 36 -2.29 7.28 12.97
N GLN A 37 -2.24 7.79 14.21
CA GLN A 37 -1.67 9.09 14.53
C GLN A 37 -0.16 9.11 14.32
N ILE A 38 0.57 8.11 14.83
CA ILE A 38 2.02 8.00 14.61
C ILE A 38 2.34 7.87 13.12
N TYR A 39 1.52 7.14 12.37
CA TYR A 39 1.70 7.00 10.93
C TYR A 39 1.45 8.32 10.21
N ALA A 40 0.42 9.09 10.59
CA ALA A 40 0.20 10.42 10.06
C ALA A 40 1.39 11.36 10.35
N GLU A 41 1.87 11.39 11.61
CA GLU A 41 3.06 12.17 11.98
C GLU A 41 4.32 11.73 11.22
N PHE A 42 4.48 10.42 10.97
CA PHE A 42 5.58 9.90 10.17
C PHE A 42 5.48 10.40 8.72
N LEU A 43 4.29 10.36 8.12
CA LEU A 43 4.09 10.81 6.74
C LEU A 43 4.36 12.31 6.56
N GLU A 44 4.09 13.12 7.59
CA GLU A 44 4.29 14.57 7.58
C GLU A 44 5.75 15.00 7.81
N LYS A 45 6.56 14.18 8.49
CA LYS A 45 7.97 14.52 8.77
C LYS A 45 8.83 14.46 7.51
N GLU A 46 9.87 15.28 7.50
CA GLU A 46 10.92 15.24 6.48
C GLU A 46 12.08 14.34 6.92
N TYR A 47 12.61 13.58 5.97
CA TYR A 47 13.71 12.65 6.14
C TYR A 47 14.82 12.98 5.15
N ASN A 48 16.06 13.03 5.66
CA ASN A 48 17.23 13.13 4.80
C ASN A 48 17.53 11.75 4.21
N VAL A 49 17.50 11.66 2.88
CA VAL A 49 17.69 10.42 2.14
C VAL A 49 18.82 10.60 1.14
N ARG A 50 19.78 9.68 1.17
CA ARG A 50 20.88 9.65 0.21
C ARG A 50 20.52 8.81 -1.00
N GLN A 51 20.58 9.40 -2.19
CA GLN A 51 20.37 8.73 -3.47
C GLN A 51 21.62 8.96 -4.34
N GLY A 52 22.55 8.03 -4.28
CA GLY A 52 23.90 8.19 -4.85
C GLY A 52 24.70 9.25 -4.09
N ASP A 53 25.21 10.24 -4.82
CA ASP A 53 26.00 11.35 -4.26
C ASP A 53 25.16 12.56 -3.85
N LYS A 54 23.84 12.50 -4.03
CA LYS A 54 22.92 13.59 -3.66
C LYS A 54 22.12 13.22 -2.42
N GLU A 55 22.10 14.13 -1.46
CA GLU A 55 21.19 14.10 -0.32
C GLU A 55 19.94 14.90 -0.67
N ARG A 56 18.77 14.31 -0.44
CA ARG A 56 17.47 14.93 -0.68
C ARG A 56 16.64 14.82 0.57
N LYS A 57 15.88 15.88 0.88
CA LYS A 57 14.82 15.81 1.87
C LYS A 57 13.56 15.31 1.20
N LEU A 58 12.97 14.28 1.79
CA LEU A 58 11.69 13.71 1.36
C LEU A 58 10.75 13.70 2.54
N THR A 59 9.49 14.04 2.31
CA THR A 59 8.42 13.76 3.27
C THR A 59 8.27 12.24 3.46
N GLY A 60 7.68 11.80 4.56
CA GLY A 60 7.44 10.37 4.81
C GLY A 60 6.60 9.72 3.69
N ALA A 61 5.64 10.47 3.11
CA ALA A 61 4.86 10.01 1.96
C ALA A 61 5.73 9.79 0.71
N GLU A 62 6.60 10.73 0.37
CA GLU A 62 7.53 10.61 -0.76
C GLU A 62 8.55 9.49 -0.54
N LEU A 63 9.03 9.32 0.69
CA LEU A 63 9.95 8.26 1.07
C LEU A 63 9.32 6.87 0.84
N VAL A 64 8.08 6.67 1.29
CA VAL A 64 7.35 5.41 1.05
C VAL A 64 7.23 5.14 -0.45
N ASN A 65 6.86 6.15 -1.23
CA ASN A 65 6.74 6.03 -2.68
C ASN A 65 8.07 5.62 -3.34
N GLU A 66 9.18 6.27 -2.99
CA GLU A 66 10.51 5.93 -3.50
C GLU A 66 10.94 4.50 -3.10
N CYS A 67 10.64 4.08 -1.87
CA CYS A 67 10.88 2.70 -1.43
C CYS A 67 10.07 1.69 -2.24
N MET A 68 8.78 1.96 -2.47
CA MET A 68 7.92 1.10 -3.29
C MET A 68 8.44 0.99 -4.71
N LYS A 69 8.80 2.12 -5.36
CA LYS A 69 9.41 2.11 -6.70
C LYS A 69 10.66 1.25 -6.76
N LYS A 70 11.57 1.38 -5.79
CA LYS A 70 12.80 0.58 -5.72
C LYS A 70 12.52 -0.91 -5.56
N ILE A 71 11.55 -1.28 -4.72
CA ILE A 71 11.19 -2.69 -4.51
C ILE A 71 10.54 -3.26 -5.77
N ILE A 72 9.61 -2.53 -6.40
CA ILE A 72 8.94 -2.97 -7.63
C ILE A 72 9.95 -3.13 -8.77
N ALA A 73 10.87 -2.17 -8.92
CA ALA A 73 11.91 -2.23 -9.95
C ALA A 73 12.86 -3.43 -9.83
N ARG A 74 13.01 -4.01 -8.64
CA ARG A 74 13.84 -5.23 -8.44
C ARG A 74 13.22 -6.47 -9.09
N GLY A 75 11.90 -6.53 -9.25
CA GLY A 75 11.20 -7.66 -9.87
C GLY A 75 11.35 -9.01 -9.15
N ASP A 76 11.77 -9.00 -7.88
CA ASP A 76 12.02 -10.22 -7.11
C ASP A 76 10.81 -10.66 -6.26
N SER A 77 10.97 -11.68 -5.44
CA SER A 77 9.91 -12.17 -4.55
C SER A 77 9.34 -11.08 -3.63
N SER A 78 10.15 -10.09 -3.22
CA SER A 78 9.69 -8.98 -2.39
C SER A 78 8.76 -8.06 -3.16
N SER A 79 9.03 -7.84 -4.45
CA SER A 79 8.12 -7.08 -5.34
C SER A 79 6.77 -7.77 -5.50
N VAL A 80 6.76 -9.10 -5.67
CA VAL A 80 5.54 -9.91 -5.78
C VAL A 80 4.74 -9.86 -4.47
N SER A 81 5.41 -10.01 -3.33
CA SER A 81 4.76 -9.91 -2.01
C SER A 81 4.17 -8.52 -1.77
N LEU A 82 4.90 -7.45 -2.10
CA LEU A 82 4.40 -6.08 -1.99
C LEU A 82 3.15 -5.87 -2.86
N MET A 83 3.16 -6.37 -4.10
CA MET A 83 2.00 -6.25 -4.99
C MET A 83 0.79 -7.04 -4.47
N ARG A 84 1.00 -8.20 -3.84
CA ARG A 84 -0.09 -8.97 -3.19
C ARG A 84 -0.69 -8.20 -2.03
N GLU A 85 0.14 -7.67 -1.14
CA GLU A 85 -0.31 -6.87 0.01
C GLU A 85 -1.08 -5.62 -0.44
N VAL A 86 -0.61 -4.91 -1.48
CA VAL A 86 -1.34 -3.77 -2.04
C VAL A 86 -2.69 -4.22 -2.61
N ARG A 87 -2.73 -5.34 -3.31
CA ARG A 87 -3.98 -5.90 -3.86
C ARG A 87 -4.96 -6.25 -2.74
N GLU A 88 -4.52 -6.99 -1.72
CA GLU A 88 -5.35 -7.41 -0.59
C GLU A 88 -5.83 -6.21 0.24
N GLY A 89 -4.96 -5.22 0.46
CA GLY A 89 -5.30 -3.98 1.17
C GLY A 89 -6.26 -3.07 0.40
N THR A 90 -6.36 -3.23 -0.93
CA THR A 90 -7.29 -2.46 -1.78
C THR A 90 -8.53 -3.27 -2.17
N GLU A 91 -8.50 -4.60 -2.10
CA GLU A 91 -9.63 -5.49 -2.30
C GLU A 91 -10.70 -5.23 -1.22
N GLY A 92 -11.75 -4.49 -1.60
CA GLY A 92 -12.85 -4.07 -0.73
C GLY A 92 -13.14 -2.57 -0.79
N SER A 93 -12.12 -1.77 -1.13
CA SER A 93 -12.32 -0.42 -1.65
C SER A 93 -12.51 -0.55 -3.15
N LYS A 94 -13.71 -0.24 -3.67
CA LYS A 94 -13.87 -0.03 -5.12
C LYS A 94 -13.06 1.21 -5.48
N VAL A 95 -11.75 1.05 -5.66
CA VAL A 95 -10.92 2.06 -6.29
C VAL A 95 -11.41 2.08 -7.73
N GLN A 96 -12.28 3.04 -8.04
CA GLN A 96 -12.53 3.42 -9.42
C GLN A 96 -11.18 3.92 -9.93
N LEU A 97 -10.44 3.03 -10.58
CA LEU A 97 -9.36 3.41 -11.47
C LEU A 97 -10.01 4.08 -12.69
N SER A 98 -10.62 5.25 -12.49
CA SER A 98 -10.91 6.22 -13.55
C SER A 98 -9.60 6.92 -13.90
N GLY A 99 -8.56 6.15 -14.14
CA GLY A 99 -7.34 6.62 -14.77
C GLY A 99 -7.56 6.46 -16.26
N ASN A 100 -7.95 7.54 -16.93
CA ASN A 100 -7.61 7.66 -18.34
C ASN A 100 -6.08 7.57 -18.40
N VAL A 101 -5.55 6.38 -18.67
CA VAL A 101 -4.17 6.22 -19.11
C VAL A 101 -4.11 6.84 -20.49
N SER A 102 -4.04 8.17 -20.54
CA SER A 102 -3.52 8.86 -21.71
C SER A 102 -2.04 8.57 -21.70
N THR A 103 -1.65 7.47 -22.33
CA THR A 103 -0.30 7.33 -22.88
C THR A 103 -0.15 8.45 -23.90
N THR A 104 0.21 9.64 -23.43
CA THR A 104 0.82 10.66 -24.27
C THR A 104 2.21 10.12 -24.58
N LEU A 105 2.28 9.26 -25.60
CA LEU A 105 3.52 8.99 -26.29
C LEU A 105 3.96 10.36 -26.83
N GLN A 106 4.89 11.01 -26.15
CA GLN A 106 5.61 12.14 -26.70
C GLN A 106 6.49 11.56 -27.82
N THR A 107 5.89 11.34 -28.98
CA THR A 107 6.63 11.03 -30.19
C THR A 107 7.44 12.27 -30.51
N THR A 108 8.74 12.22 -30.25
CA THR A 108 9.70 13.16 -30.84
C THR A 108 9.68 12.96 -32.36
N GLU A 109 9.98 14.01 -33.12
CA GLU A 109 10.00 13.94 -34.60
C GLU A 109 11.00 12.88 -35.11
N GLU A 110 12.04 12.59 -34.33
CA GLU A 110 13.01 11.51 -34.58
C GLU A 110 12.35 10.12 -34.58
N MET A 111 11.46 9.82 -33.62
CA MET A 111 10.76 8.54 -33.57
C MET A 111 9.72 8.39 -34.69
N LYS A 112 9.15 9.49 -35.19
CA LYS A 112 8.24 9.44 -36.35
C LYS A 112 8.99 9.14 -37.65
N ALA A 113 10.19 9.70 -37.80
CA ALA A 113 11.03 9.47 -38.97
C ALA A 113 11.46 7.99 -39.04
N GLU A 114 11.94 7.42 -37.93
CA GLU A 114 12.31 6.01 -37.86
C GLU A 114 11.12 5.08 -38.14
N PHE A 115 9.94 5.38 -37.60
CA PHE A 115 8.74 4.58 -37.86
C PHE A 115 8.27 4.66 -39.31
N LYS A 116 8.40 5.83 -39.96
CA LYS A 116 8.04 6.04 -41.37
C LYS A 116 8.98 5.29 -42.32
N GLU A 117 10.28 5.27 -41.99
CA GLU A 117 11.28 4.49 -42.72
C GLU A 117 11.03 2.98 -42.57
N LEU A 118 10.73 2.52 -41.35
CA LEU A 118 10.48 1.11 -41.06
C LEU A 118 9.18 0.59 -41.68
N MET A 119 8.18 1.46 -41.85
CA MET A 119 6.90 1.14 -42.48
C MET A 119 6.87 1.40 -44.00
N GLY A 120 7.97 1.89 -44.59
CA GLY A 120 8.11 2.07 -46.04
C GLY A 120 7.13 3.08 -46.66
N ILE A 121 6.59 4.01 -45.87
CA ILE A 121 5.61 5.00 -46.35
C ILE A 121 6.38 6.21 -46.89
N LYS A 122 6.51 6.31 -48.23
CA LYS A 122 6.97 7.54 -48.90
C LYS A 122 5.82 8.56 -48.96
N ASP A 123 6.21 9.84 -48.92
CA ASP A 123 5.33 11.01 -48.75
C ASP A 123 4.03 11.00 -49.56
#